data_AF-A0A164PBW6-F1
#
_entry.id   AF-A0A164PBW6-F1
#
_cell.length_a   1.000
_cell.length_b   1.000
_cell.length_c   1.000
_cell.angle_alpha   90.00
_cell.angle_beta   90.00
_cell.angle_gamma   90.00
#
_symmetry.space_group_name_H-M   'P 1'
#
loop_
_entity.id
_entity.type
_entity.pdbx_description
1 polymer ?
#
loop_
_entity_poly.entity_id
_entity_poly.type
_entity_poly.pdbx_seq_one_letter_code
_entity_poly.pdbx_strand_id
1 'polypeptide(L)'
;MKSSEMNHQIIFGENSMWCLDIYKRCSVIEESLKRQFEEMLGIDIFEFNKPFEAAYEKMLFAVVCELGGHKGHYNTLHQTDIVYQYAYQEMKPSIFIAHIQDIIQSNDQTGQTKDSITVLQAAHSLNDGITRIKKFMITFLTEVSGNEYLVPFKRFDSILEEITVFIKNRI
;
A
#
# COMPACT_ATOMS: atom_id res chain seq x y z
N MET A 1 -43.16 8.54 -11.42
CA MET A 1 -41.86 8.90 -12.03
C MET A 1 -40.91 7.73 -11.80
N LYS A 2 -40.36 7.15 -12.87
CA LYS A 2 -39.39 6.05 -12.79
C LYS A 2 -38.04 6.61 -12.33
N SER A 3 -37.48 6.09 -11.24
CA SER A 3 -36.10 6.37 -10.83
C SER A 3 -35.16 5.73 -11.84
N SER A 4 -34.34 6.54 -12.52
CA SER A 4 -33.21 6.03 -13.27
C SER A 4 -32.11 5.67 -12.28
N GLU A 5 -32.01 4.40 -11.93
CA GLU A 5 -30.75 3.87 -11.39
C GLU A 5 -29.71 3.99 -12.50
N MET A 6 -28.87 5.03 -12.41
CA MET A 6 -27.67 5.13 -13.22
C MET A 6 -26.75 3.99 -12.80
N ASN A 7 -26.83 2.91 -13.56
CA ASN A 7 -25.92 1.78 -13.50
C ASN A 7 -24.55 2.27 -13.98
N HIS A 8 -23.79 2.95 -13.11
CA HIS A 8 -22.40 3.26 -13.34
C HIS A 8 -21.66 1.93 -13.33
N GLN A 9 -21.43 1.36 -14.51
CA GLN A 9 -20.45 0.30 -14.67
C GLN A 9 -19.12 0.86 -14.18
N ILE A 10 -18.68 0.37 -13.01
CA ILE A 10 -17.39 0.76 -12.47
C ILE A 10 -16.34 0.10 -13.36
N ILE A 11 -15.79 0.85 -14.31
CA ILE A 11 -14.68 0.41 -15.15
C ILE A 11 -13.41 0.71 -14.34
N PHE A 12 -12.83 -0.32 -13.75
CA PHE A 12 -11.57 -0.22 -13.02
C PHE A 12 -10.40 -0.39 -13.99
N GLY A 13 -9.39 0.47 -13.89
CA GLY A 13 -8.14 0.27 -14.62
C GLY A 13 -7.32 -0.87 -14.02
N GLU A 14 -6.60 -1.62 -14.87
CA GLU A 14 -5.66 -2.67 -14.43
C GLU A 14 -4.65 -2.14 -13.41
N ASN A 15 -4.23 -0.88 -13.54
CA ASN A 15 -3.33 -0.20 -12.61
C ASN A 15 -3.89 -0.13 -11.19
N SER A 16 -5.16 0.24 -11.05
CA SER A 16 -5.79 0.42 -9.73
C SER A 16 -5.89 -0.92 -9.01
N MET A 17 -6.29 -1.97 -9.73
CA MET A 17 -6.35 -3.32 -9.18
C MET A 17 -4.98 -3.84 -8.76
N TRP A 18 -3.96 -3.62 -9.60
CA TRP A 18 -2.58 -3.98 -9.29
C TRP A 18 -2.06 -3.25 -8.04
N CYS A 19 -2.25 -1.92 -7.95
CA CYS A 19 -1.85 -1.15 -6.77
C CYS A 19 -2.52 -1.65 -5.49
N LEU A 20 -3.82 -1.96 -5.54
CA LEU A 20 -4.59 -2.42 -4.39
C LEU A 20 -4.14 -3.82 -3.92
N ASP A 21 -3.84 -4.75 -4.84
CA ASP A 21 -3.26 -6.05 -4.49
C ASP A 21 -1.92 -5.91 -3.77
N ILE A 22 -1.01 -5.12 -4.36
CA ILE A 22 0.32 -4.87 -3.79
C ILE A 22 0.21 -4.18 -2.43
N TYR A 23 -0.65 -3.17 -2.30
CA TYR A 23 -0.94 -2.50 -1.03
C TYR A 23 -1.30 -3.52 0.05
N LYS A 24 -2.33 -4.34 -0.22
CA LYS A 24 -2.84 -5.31 0.75
C LYS A 24 -1.78 -6.33 1.16
N ARG A 25 -1.02 -6.86 0.20
CA ARG A 25 0.06 -7.82 0.48
C ARG A 25 1.16 -7.21 1.34
N CYS A 26 1.54 -5.96 1.08
CA CYS A 26 2.51 -5.23 1.90
C CYS A 26 2.00 -5.01 3.34
N SER A 27 0.76 -4.54 3.51
CA SER A 27 0.15 -4.34 4.83
C SER A 27 0.09 -5.64 5.65
N VAL A 28 -0.30 -6.75 5.03
CA VAL A 28 -0.34 -8.06 5.69
C VAL A 28 1.06 -8.55 6.09
N ILE A 29 2.08 -8.32 5.23
CA ILE A 29 3.46 -8.68 5.56
C ILE A 29 3.97 -7.85 6.73
N GLU A 30 3.73 -6.54 6.73
CA GLU A 30 4.15 -5.66 7.83
C GLU A 30 3.55 -6.13 9.16
N GLU A 31 2.23 -6.28 9.23
CA GLU A 31 1.52 -6.72 10.43
C GLU A 31 2.02 -8.10 10.90
N SER A 32 2.22 -9.03 9.96
CA SER A 32 2.75 -10.36 10.28
C SER A 32 4.18 -10.31 10.81
N LEU A 33 5.03 -9.40 10.30
CA LEU A 33 6.40 -9.26 10.78
C LEU A 33 6.40 -8.61 12.16
N LYS A 34 5.65 -7.51 12.33
CA LYS A 34 5.51 -6.82 13.60
C LYS A 34 5.15 -7.79 14.72
N ARG A 35 4.07 -8.56 14.51
CA ARG A 35 3.63 -9.58 15.49
C ARG A 35 4.71 -10.62 15.79
N GLN A 36 5.38 -11.15 14.77
CA GLN A 36 6.45 -12.15 14.99
C GLN A 36 7.63 -11.60 15.80
N PHE A 37 8.02 -10.34 15.56
CA PHE A 37 9.12 -9.72 16.31
C PHE A 37 8.72 -9.32 17.72
N GLU A 38 7.51 -8.81 17.93
CA GLU A 38 6.98 -8.59 19.28
C GLU A 38 6.90 -9.91 20.06
N GLU A 39 6.38 -10.99 19.46
CA GLU A 39 6.30 -12.30 20.10
C GLU A 39 7.68 -12.89 20.43
N MET A 40 8.65 -12.74 19.53
CA MET A 40 9.98 -13.35 19.68
C MET A 40 10.92 -12.56 20.58
N LEU A 41 10.90 -11.23 20.49
CA LEU A 41 11.89 -10.36 21.13
C LEU A 41 11.28 -9.42 22.17
N GLY A 42 9.96 -9.26 22.21
CA GLY A 42 9.30 -8.22 23.02
C GLY A 42 9.61 -6.80 22.53
N ILE A 43 10.01 -6.63 21.27
CA ILE A 43 10.42 -5.35 20.70
C ILE A 43 9.56 -5.04 19.47
N ASP A 44 9.02 -3.82 19.41
CA ASP A 44 8.44 -3.27 18.19
C ASP A 44 9.56 -2.74 17.28
N ILE A 45 10.07 -3.60 16.40
CA ILE A 45 11.15 -3.23 15.46
C ILE A 45 10.67 -2.21 14.41
N PHE A 46 9.36 -2.00 14.26
CA PHE A 46 8.79 -1.11 13.26
C PHE A 46 8.68 0.34 13.74
N GLU A 47 8.88 0.64 15.03
CA GLU A 47 9.17 2.01 15.49
C GLU A 47 10.37 2.63 14.74
N PHE A 48 11.30 1.78 14.29
CA PHE A 48 12.48 2.17 13.51
C PHE A 48 12.24 2.20 11.99
N ASN A 49 11.07 1.77 11.51
CA ASN A 49 10.81 1.48 10.09
C ASN A 49 9.62 2.24 9.46
N LYS A 50 9.43 3.50 9.83
CA LYS A 50 8.54 4.45 9.12
C LYS A 50 8.70 4.49 7.58
N PRO A 51 9.87 4.20 6.97
CA PRO A 51 10.01 4.25 5.51
C PRO A 51 9.21 3.20 4.73
N PHE A 52 8.87 2.04 5.30
CA PHE A 52 8.17 0.98 4.57
C PHE A 52 6.67 1.25 4.45
N GLU A 53 6.00 1.53 5.58
CA GLU A 53 4.60 1.97 5.61
C GLU A 53 4.36 3.12 4.63
N ALA A 54 5.15 4.19 4.77
CA ALA A 54 5.07 5.34 3.89
C ALA A 54 5.31 5.02 2.40
N ALA A 55 6.00 3.91 2.09
CA ALA A 55 6.26 3.48 0.72
C ALA A 55 5.07 2.73 0.11
N TYR A 56 4.46 1.77 0.83
CA TYR A 56 3.30 1.05 0.28
C TYR A 56 2.01 1.87 0.34
N GLU A 57 1.88 2.82 1.27
CA GLU A 57 0.77 3.78 1.32
C GLU A 57 0.67 4.64 0.04
N LYS A 58 1.79 4.83 -0.67
CA LYS A 58 1.77 5.47 -1.99
C LYS A 58 1.03 4.66 -3.05
N MET A 59 0.89 3.35 -2.90
CA MET A 59 0.09 2.55 -3.82
C MET A 59 -1.39 2.91 -3.68
N LEU A 60 -1.88 3.03 -2.43
CA LEU A 60 -3.24 3.47 -2.16
C LEU A 60 -3.46 4.91 -2.63
N PHE A 61 -2.51 5.80 -2.36
CA PHE A 61 -2.60 7.17 -2.85
C PHE A 61 -2.63 7.26 -4.38
N ALA A 62 -1.85 6.44 -5.09
CA ALA A 62 -1.90 6.37 -6.55
C ALA A 62 -3.27 5.89 -7.05
N VAL A 63 -3.93 4.95 -6.37
CA VAL A 63 -5.31 4.53 -6.71
C VAL A 63 -6.27 5.70 -6.60
N VAL A 64 -6.20 6.47 -5.51
CA VAL A 64 -7.01 7.69 -5.35
C VAL A 64 -6.77 8.66 -6.51
N CYS A 65 -5.52 8.86 -6.91
CA CYS A 65 -5.18 9.74 -8.05
C CYS A 65 -5.65 9.21 -9.40
N GLU A 66 -5.50 7.91 -9.68
CA GLU A 66 -5.99 7.29 -10.92
C GLU A 66 -7.52 7.41 -11.06
N LEU A 67 -8.24 7.45 -9.94
CA LEU A 67 -9.68 7.65 -9.88
C LEU A 67 -10.10 9.14 -9.97
N GLY A 68 -9.15 10.05 -10.17
CA GLY A 68 -9.39 11.49 -10.32
C GLY A 68 -9.30 12.28 -9.01
N GLY A 69 -8.84 11.66 -7.93
CA GLY A 69 -8.64 12.30 -6.63
C GLY A 69 -7.25 12.92 -6.44
N HIS A 70 -7.01 13.44 -5.25
CA HIS A 70 -5.75 14.04 -4.84
C HIS A 70 -5.49 13.82 -3.33
N LYS A 71 -4.39 14.35 -2.80
CA LYS A 71 -3.95 14.09 -1.42
C LYS A 71 -5.02 14.40 -0.36
N GLY A 72 -5.79 15.47 -0.53
CA GLY A 72 -6.95 15.76 0.33
C GLY A 72 -7.98 14.63 0.43
N HIS A 73 -8.37 14.01 -0.69
CA HIS A 73 -9.30 12.86 -0.71
C HIS A 73 -8.68 11.61 -0.08
N TYR A 74 -7.40 11.36 -0.35
CA TYR A 74 -6.65 10.29 0.31
C TYR A 74 -6.63 10.48 1.82
N ASN A 75 -6.40 11.70 2.32
CA ASN A 75 -6.41 11.96 3.76
C ASN A 75 -7.79 11.71 4.37
N THR A 76 -8.88 12.06 3.67
CA THR A 76 -10.25 11.74 4.10
C THR A 76 -10.48 10.24 4.15
N LEU A 77 -9.99 9.49 3.16
CA LEU A 77 -10.06 8.02 3.14
C LEU A 77 -9.51 7.42 4.45
N HIS A 78 -8.36 7.90 4.91
CA HIS A 78 -7.70 7.46 6.15
C HIS A 78 -8.38 7.91 7.45
N GLN A 79 -9.31 8.87 7.39
CA GLN A 79 -10.14 9.24 8.55
C GLN A 79 -11.32 8.29 8.75
N THR A 80 -11.53 7.36 7.82
CA THR A 80 -12.57 6.34 7.91
C THR A 80 -11.94 4.97 8.18
N ASP A 81 -12.74 4.03 8.68
CA ASP A 81 -12.28 2.67 8.94
C ASP A 81 -12.13 1.83 7.65
N ILE A 82 -12.48 2.38 6.47
CA ILE A 82 -12.57 1.58 5.24
C ILE A 82 -11.22 1.05 4.76
N VAL A 83 -10.13 1.78 5.02
CA VAL A 83 -8.75 1.33 4.72
C VAL A 83 -8.42 0.09 5.54
N TYR A 84 -8.72 0.12 6.84
CA TYR A 84 -8.52 -1.01 7.73
C TYR A 84 -9.38 -2.22 7.32
N GLN A 85 -10.66 -1.99 7.01
CA GLN A 85 -11.55 -3.05 6.53
C GLN A 85 -11.04 -3.68 5.22
N TYR A 86 -10.47 -2.88 4.32
CA TYR A 86 -9.87 -3.36 3.09
C TYR A 86 -8.62 -4.21 3.29
N ALA A 87 -7.68 -3.70 4.09
CA ALA A 87 -6.42 -4.37 4.37
C ALA A 87 -6.64 -5.68 5.15
N TYR A 88 -7.57 -5.70 6.12
CA TYR A 88 -7.61 -6.76 7.14
C TYR A 88 -8.95 -7.51 7.29
N GLN A 89 -10.07 -7.05 6.72
CA GLN A 89 -11.40 -7.66 6.93
C GLN A 89 -12.06 -8.18 5.64
N GLU A 90 -11.26 -8.67 4.69
CA GLU A 90 -11.74 -9.31 3.45
C GLU A 90 -12.68 -8.46 2.57
N MET A 91 -12.67 -7.13 2.70
CA MET A 91 -13.43 -6.26 1.80
C MET A 91 -13.00 -6.49 0.34
N LYS A 92 -14.00 -6.62 -0.55
CA LYS A 92 -13.75 -6.76 -1.99
C LYS A 92 -13.18 -5.45 -2.56
N PRO A 93 -12.19 -5.52 -3.47
CA PRO A 93 -11.63 -4.33 -4.12
C PRO A 93 -12.69 -3.43 -4.78
N SER A 94 -13.74 -4.00 -5.36
CA SER A 94 -14.82 -3.23 -5.99
C SER A 94 -15.60 -2.36 -5.00
N ILE A 95 -15.82 -2.86 -3.77
CA ILE A 95 -16.50 -2.12 -2.70
C ILE A 95 -15.58 -1.00 -2.22
N PHE A 96 -14.30 -1.30 -2.02
CA PHE A 96 -13.32 -0.31 -1.59
C PHE A 96 -13.16 0.84 -2.60
N ILE A 97 -13.10 0.52 -3.90
CA ILE A 97 -13.04 1.53 -4.95
C ILE A 97 -14.31 2.40 -4.97
N ALA A 98 -15.50 1.81 -4.76
CA ALA A 98 -16.74 2.59 -4.68
C ALA A 98 -16.65 3.64 -3.56
N HIS A 99 -16.14 3.27 -2.38
CA HIS A 99 -15.92 4.25 -1.31
C HIS A 99 -14.92 5.36 -1.68
N ILE A 100 -13.83 5.04 -2.39
CA ILE A 100 -12.90 6.07 -2.88
C ILE A 100 -13.60 7.02 -3.86
N GLN A 101 -14.41 6.47 -4.77
CA GLN A 101 -15.16 7.27 -5.74
C GLN A 101 -16.22 8.14 -5.08
N ASP A 102 -16.91 7.65 -4.06
CA ASP A 102 -17.88 8.43 -3.29
C ASP A 102 -17.23 9.66 -2.64
N ILE A 103 -16.04 9.49 -2.03
CA ILE A 103 -15.25 10.60 -1.46
C ILE A 103 -14.86 11.61 -2.55
N ILE A 104 -14.41 11.13 -3.71
CA ILE A 104 -13.99 12.01 -4.82
C ILE A 104 -15.20 12.78 -5.40
N GLN A 105 -16.33 12.11 -5.60
CA GLN A 105 -17.54 12.70 -6.21
C GLN A 105 -18.23 13.69 -5.28
N SER A 106 -18.24 13.43 -3.98
CA SER A 106 -18.69 14.37 -2.95
C SER A 106 -17.68 15.51 -2.73
N ASN A 107 -16.44 15.37 -3.23
CA ASN A 107 -15.32 16.28 -3.00
C ASN A 107 -14.99 16.42 -1.50
N ASP A 108 -15.24 15.37 -0.73
CA ASP A 108 -14.89 15.26 0.67
C ASP A 108 -13.38 15.20 0.81
N GLN A 109 -12.76 16.25 1.36
CA GLN A 109 -11.31 16.38 1.45
C GLN A 109 -10.85 16.92 2.80
N THR A 110 -9.73 16.38 3.27
CA THR A 110 -9.09 16.83 4.50
C THR A 110 -7.81 17.59 4.16
N GLY A 111 -7.81 18.87 4.54
CA GLY A 111 -6.76 19.83 4.20
C GLY A 111 -6.99 20.50 2.84
N GLN A 112 -5.95 21.18 2.34
CA GLN A 112 -5.99 21.92 1.07
C GLN A 112 -4.99 21.38 0.02
N THR A 113 -4.28 20.30 0.36
CA THR A 113 -3.23 19.73 -0.48
C THR A 113 -3.83 19.00 -1.67
N LYS A 114 -3.42 19.42 -2.88
CA LYS A 114 -3.87 18.86 -4.16
C LYS A 114 -2.80 18.03 -4.86
N ASP A 115 -1.78 17.60 -4.11
CA ASP A 115 -0.72 16.74 -4.64
C ASP A 115 -1.34 15.49 -5.28
N SER A 116 -0.68 15.02 -6.33
CA SER A 116 -1.02 13.79 -7.03
C SER A 116 0.25 13.00 -7.33
N ILE A 117 0.09 11.70 -7.50
CA ILE A 117 1.17 10.82 -7.92
C ILE A 117 0.66 9.86 -8.99
N THR A 118 1.56 9.42 -9.87
CA THR A 118 1.27 8.35 -10.82
C THR A 118 1.53 6.99 -10.19
N VAL A 119 0.94 5.95 -10.76
CA VAL A 119 1.22 4.55 -10.39
C VAL A 119 2.70 4.22 -10.54
N LEU A 120 3.37 4.74 -11.58
CA LEU A 120 4.80 4.50 -11.79
C LEU A 120 5.66 5.11 -10.66
N GLN A 121 5.32 6.33 -10.22
CA GLN A 121 6.00 6.98 -9.09
C GLN A 121 5.79 6.22 -7.77
N ALA A 122 4.58 5.70 -7.56
CA ALA A 122 4.29 4.83 -6.42
C ALA A 122 5.09 3.53 -6.48
N ALA A 123 5.15 2.87 -7.64
CA ALA A 123 5.91 1.64 -7.85
C ALA A 123 7.41 1.82 -7.56
N HIS A 124 8.02 2.90 -8.05
CA HIS A 124 9.41 3.23 -7.72
C HIS A 124 9.62 3.47 -6.23
N SER A 125 8.74 4.25 -5.60
CA SER A 125 8.82 4.51 -4.16
C SER A 125 8.72 3.23 -3.34
N LEU A 126 7.84 2.29 -3.74
CA LEU A 126 7.68 1.01 -3.08
C LEU A 126 8.90 0.10 -3.31
N ASN A 127 9.46 0.06 -4.51
CA ASN A 127 10.68 -0.69 -4.81
C ASN A 127 11.83 -0.25 -3.88
N ASP A 128 12.02 1.06 -3.73
CA ASP A 128 13.01 1.64 -2.83
C ASP A 128 12.71 1.31 -1.36
N GLY A 129 11.45 1.43 -0.95
CA GLY A 129 10.99 1.10 0.41
C GLY A 129 11.24 -0.36 0.77
N ILE A 130 10.82 -1.29 -0.10
CA ILE A 130 11.04 -2.74 0.05
C ILE A 130 12.54 -3.06 0.11
N THR A 131 13.34 -2.45 -0.77
CA THR A 131 14.79 -2.68 -0.80
C THR A 131 15.46 -2.24 0.50
N ARG A 132 15.05 -1.08 1.04
CA ARG A 132 15.56 -0.57 2.32
C ARG A 132 15.19 -1.48 3.49
N ILE A 133 13.92 -1.86 3.61
CA ILE A 133 13.50 -2.75 4.70
C ILE A 133 14.14 -4.14 4.57
N LYS A 134 14.26 -4.69 3.36
CA LYS A 134 14.95 -5.95 3.13
C LYS A 134 16.41 -5.89 3.60
N LYS A 135 17.13 -4.82 3.26
CA LYS A 135 18.51 -4.60 3.72
C LYS A 135 18.58 -4.50 5.24
N PHE A 136 17.69 -3.71 5.85
CA PHE A 136 17.60 -3.58 7.31
C PHE A 136 17.37 -4.95 7.98
N MET A 137 16.40 -5.73 7.51
CA MET A 137 16.08 -7.04 8.08
C MET A 137 17.25 -8.02 7.98
N ILE A 138 17.95 -8.05 6.84
CA ILE A 138 19.14 -8.89 6.66
C ILE A 138 20.21 -8.51 7.70
N THR A 139 20.50 -7.22 7.84
CA THR A 139 21.48 -6.73 8.81
C THR A 139 21.06 -7.08 10.24
N PHE A 140 19.83 -6.70 10.64
CA PHE A 140 19.31 -6.94 11.97
C PHE A 140 19.30 -8.43 12.35
N LEU A 141 18.80 -9.30 11.47
CA LEU A 141 18.77 -10.74 11.73
C LEU A 141 20.17 -11.35 11.82
N THR A 142 21.11 -10.88 11.00
CA THR A 142 22.52 -11.33 11.05
C THR A 142 23.16 -10.95 12.38
N GLU A 143 22.98 -9.70 12.81
CA GLU A 143 23.51 -9.17 14.08
C GLU A 143 22.93 -9.90 15.29
N VAL A 144 21.59 -10.03 15.37
CA VAL A 144 20.92 -10.65 16.53
C VAL A 144 21.19 -12.15 16.62
N SER A 145 21.38 -12.83 15.49
CA SER A 145 21.71 -14.27 15.50
C SER A 145 23.19 -14.56 15.76
N GLY A 146 24.07 -13.54 15.71
CA GLY A 146 25.52 -13.74 15.81
C GLY A 146 26.10 -14.59 14.67
N ASN A 147 25.43 -14.63 13.51
CA ASN A 147 25.83 -15.47 12.39
C ASN A 147 27.01 -14.83 11.63
N GLU A 148 28.03 -15.63 11.30
CA GLU A 148 29.17 -15.19 10.48
C GLU A 148 28.76 -14.87 9.02
N TYR A 149 27.62 -15.41 8.58
CA TYR A 149 27.07 -15.20 7.24
C TYR A 149 25.75 -14.42 7.29
N LEU A 150 25.49 -13.67 6.23
CA LEU A 150 24.25 -12.91 6.07
C LEU A 150 23.03 -13.83 6.13
N VAL A 151 22.12 -13.53 7.05
CA VAL A 151 20.81 -14.21 7.16
C VAL A 151 19.89 -13.66 6.06
N PRO A 152 19.42 -14.51 5.12
CA PRO A 152 18.60 -14.05 4.01
C PRO A 152 17.19 -13.67 4.47
N PHE A 153 16.65 -12.58 3.91
CA PHE A 153 15.28 -12.14 4.13
C PHE A 153 14.51 -12.11 2.81
N LYS A 154 13.62 -13.09 2.61
CA LYS A 154 12.95 -13.34 1.32
C LYS A 154 11.46 -12.99 1.29
N ARG A 155 10.90 -12.45 2.38
CA ARG A 155 9.46 -12.19 2.54
C ARG A 155 8.88 -11.26 1.46
N PHE A 156 9.70 -10.38 0.89
CA PHE A 156 9.30 -9.43 -0.15
C PHE A 156 9.71 -9.83 -1.57
N ASP A 157 10.39 -10.96 -1.77
CA ASP A 157 11.02 -11.28 -3.06
C ASP A 157 10.01 -11.32 -4.22
N SER A 158 8.85 -11.96 -4.00
CA SER A 158 7.81 -12.04 -5.03
C SER A 158 7.20 -10.67 -5.37
N ILE A 159 6.96 -9.82 -4.35
CA ILE A 159 6.44 -8.46 -4.55
C ILE A 159 7.47 -7.61 -5.29
N LEU A 160 8.75 -7.72 -4.93
CA LEU A 160 9.82 -6.95 -5.55
C LEU A 160 10.02 -7.34 -7.02
N GLU A 161 9.94 -8.64 -7.34
CA GLU A 161 9.98 -9.13 -8.71
C GLU A 161 8.82 -8.57 -9.54
N GLU A 162 7.61 -8.63 -9.02
CA GLU A 162 6.40 -8.11 -9.67
C GLU A 162 6.49 -6.61 -9.95
N ILE A 163 6.93 -5.82 -8.96
CA ILE A 163 7.16 -4.38 -9.12
C ILE A 163 8.23 -4.11 -10.17
N THR A 164 9.31 -4.89 -10.18
CA THR A 164 10.40 -4.73 -11.14
C THR A 164 9.93 -5.01 -12.57
N VAL A 165 9.10 -6.05 -12.76
CA VAL A 165 8.48 -6.35 -14.06
C VAL A 165 7.54 -5.22 -14.49
N PHE A 166 6.70 -4.74 -13.57
CA PHE A 166 5.79 -3.62 -13.82
C PHE A 166 6.53 -2.36 -14.30
N ILE A 167 7.61 -1.99 -13.60
CA ILE A 167 8.42 -0.82 -13.94
C ILE A 167 9.08 -0.99 -15.32
N LYS A 168 9.69 -2.15 -15.58
CA LYS A 168 10.37 -2.42 -16.86
C LYS A 168 9.44 -2.35 -18.08
N ASN A 169 8.19 -2.77 -17.93
CA ASN A 169 7.22 -2.75 -19.02
C ASN A 169 6.67 -1.34 -19.34
N ARG A 170 7.11 -0.30 -18.62
CA ARG A 170 6.64 1.10 -18.77
C ARG A 170 7.75 2.11 -19.04
N ILE A 171 8.97 1.62 -19.29
CA ILE A 171 10.12 2.39 -19.77
C ILE A 171 10.29 2.09 -21.26
#